data_AF-A0A832R7E2-F1
#
_entry.id   AF-A0A832R7E2-F1
#
_cell.length_a   1.000
_cell.length_b   1.000
_cell.length_c   1.000
_cell.angle_alpha   90.00
_cell.angle_beta   90.00
_cell.angle_gamma   90.00
#
_symmetry.space_group_name_H-M   'P 1'
#
loop_
_entity.id
_entity.type
_entity.pdbx_description
1 polymer ?
#
loop_
_entity_poly.entity_id
_entity_poly.type
_entity_poly.pdbx_seq_one_letter_code
_entity_poly.pdbx_strand_id
1 'polypeptide(L)'
;MNSNSINKSLVTNLLALLLVLLGLALPGRCGEVLLSTGFFALSCALTNWLAIYMLFEKVPGFYGSGVVPARFSEFKAGIRQLVMEQFFSPRNLEQFFSTAAAEAGTDSLLAQVVDKVDFDKAFAGLVDVIMQSSFASMLNMFGGAKSLDPLREPFASKMREFMLQ
;
A
#
# COMPACT_ATOMS: atom_id res chain seq x y z
N MET A 1 -11.72 -8.60 27.12
CA MET A 1 -10.25 -8.71 27.01
C MET A 1 -9.86 -10.16 27.29
N ASN A 2 -9.85 -11.03 26.26
CA ASN A 2 -9.43 -12.42 26.44
C ASN A 2 -7.90 -12.49 26.33
N SER A 3 -7.25 -12.40 27.48
CA SER A 3 -5.80 -12.61 27.63
C SER A 3 -5.49 -14.11 27.70
N ASN A 4 -5.67 -14.83 26.59
CA ASN A 4 -5.15 -16.19 26.41
C ASN A 4 -4.83 -16.44 24.93
N SER A 5 -4.05 -15.55 24.30
CA SER A 5 -3.39 -15.90 23.04
C SER A 5 -2.21 -16.80 23.36
N ILE A 6 -2.43 -18.11 23.31
CA ILE A 6 -1.39 -19.11 23.49
C ILE A 6 -0.23 -18.80 22.54
N ASN A 7 0.98 -18.66 23.07
CA ASN A 7 2.18 -18.51 22.27
C ASN A 7 2.41 -19.77 21.43
N LYS A 8 2.11 -19.70 20.14
CA LYS A 8 2.13 -20.84 19.21
C LYS A 8 3.48 -21.55 19.20
N SER A 9 4.59 -20.79 19.19
CA SER A 9 5.94 -21.34 19.24
C SER A 9 6.26 -22.05 20.57
N LEU A 10 5.72 -21.55 21.69
CA LEU A 10 5.88 -22.19 23.00
C LEU A 10 5.22 -23.56 23.02
N VAL A 11 4.02 -23.70 22.46
CA VAL A 11 3.32 -25.00 22.40
C VAL A 11 4.09 -26.02 21.58
N THR A 12 4.57 -25.63 20.39
CA THR A 12 5.31 -26.56 19.52
C THR A 12 6.63 -27.00 20.15
N ASN A 13 7.35 -26.08 20.80
CA ASN A 13 8.59 -26.41 21.52
C ASN A 13 8.33 -27.31 22.72
N LEU A 14 7.24 -27.06 23.46
CA LEU A 14 6.87 -27.85 24.64
C LEU A 14 6.41 -29.25 24.24
N LEU A 15 5.64 -29.40 23.16
CA LEU A 15 5.26 -30.71 22.61
C LEU A 15 6.48 -31.50 22.13
N ALA A 16 7.42 -30.84 21.43
CA ALA A 16 8.66 -31.49 21.00
C ALA A 16 9.53 -31.94 22.19
N LEU A 17 9.63 -31.09 23.22
CA LEU A 17 10.32 -31.44 24.47
C LEU A 17 9.65 -32.62 25.17
N LEU A 18 8.31 -32.65 25.21
CA LEU A 18 7.53 -33.73 25.81
C LEU A 18 7.80 -35.06 25.09
N LEU A 19 7.88 -35.06 23.75
CA LEU A 19 8.26 -36.24 22.97
C LEU A 19 9.67 -36.76 23.33
N VAL A 20 10.64 -35.87 23.53
CA VAL A 20 11.99 -36.25 23.99
C VAL A 20 11.93 -36.88 25.39
N LEU A 21 11.20 -36.27 26.32
CA LEU A 21 11.07 -36.76 27.70
C LEU A 21 10.37 -38.13 27.75
N LEU A 22 9.33 -38.34 26.94
CA LEU A 22 8.67 -39.64 26.82
C LEU A 22 9.60 -40.68 26.20
N GLY A 23 10.40 -40.31 25.20
CA GLY A 23 11.39 -41.20 24.59
C GLY A 23 12.49 -41.63 25.57
N LEU A 24 12.87 -40.78 26.52
CA LEU A 24 13.82 -41.10 27.59
C LEU A 24 13.21 -41.99 28.70
N ALA A 25 11.91 -41.83 28.98
CA ALA A 25 11.23 -42.56 30.05
C ALA A 25 10.78 -43.98 29.64
N LEU A 26 10.54 -44.22 28.35
CA LEU A 26 10.07 -45.50 27.82
C LEU A 26 11.26 -46.43 27.45
N PRO A 27 11.34 -47.66 28.01
CA PRO A 27 12.36 -48.62 27.61
C PRO A 27 12.00 -49.36 26.30
N GLY A 28 13.02 -49.80 25.56
CA GLY A 28 12.88 -50.64 24.36
C GLY A 28 12.76 -49.88 23.05
N ARG A 29 12.41 -50.58 21.96
CA ARG A 29 12.40 -50.04 20.58
C ARG A 29 11.46 -48.84 20.41
N CYS A 30 10.36 -48.80 21.16
CA CYS A 30 9.44 -47.67 21.14
C CYS A 30 10.08 -46.38 21.69
N GLY A 31 10.91 -46.49 22.73
CA GLY A 31 11.65 -45.36 23.30
C GLY A 31 12.68 -44.79 22.31
N GLU A 32 13.46 -45.67 21.66
CA GLU A 32 14.46 -45.26 20.66
C GLU A 32 13.85 -44.49 19.48
N VAL A 33 12.71 -44.96 18.95
CA VAL A 33 11.99 -44.25 17.89
C VAL A 33 11.49 -42.90 18.38
N LEU A 34 10.85 -42.86 19.54
CA LEU A 34 10.26 -41.63 20.08
C LEU A 34 11.32 -40.60 20.44
N LEU A 35 12.48 -41.03 20.92
CA LEU A 35 13.63 -40.19 21.22
C LEU A 35 14.24 -39.58 19.96
N SER A 36 14.40 -40.38 18.90
CA SER A 36 14.88 -39.91 17.60
C SER A 36 13.91 -38.90 16.98
N THR A 37 12.61 -39.21 17.01
CA THR A 37 11.55 -38.29 16.56
C THR A 37 11.50 -37.02 17.41
N GLY A 38 11.64 -37.15 18.73
CA GLY A 38 11.65 -36.02 19.66
C GLY A 38 12.82 -35.07 19.40
N PHE A 39 14.04 -35.59 19.22
CA PHE A 39 15.21 -34.75 18.92
C PHE A 39 15.07 -34.04 17.58
N PHE A 40 14.55 -34.73 16.56
CA PHE A 40 14.28 -34.11 15.27
C PHE A 40 13.22 -33.00 15.41
N ALA A 41 12.09 -33.29 16.08
CA ALA A 41 11.03 -32.32 16.31
C ALA A 41 11.51 -31.10 17.10
N LEU A 42 12.33 -31.30 18.13
CA LEU A 42 12.86 -30.23 18.97
C LEU A 42 13.83 -29.33 18.20
N SER A 43 14.74 -29.92 17.42
CA SER A 43 15.64 -29.17 16.54
C SER A 43 14.89 -28.37 15.48
N CYS A 44 13.88 -28.96 14.83
CA CYS A 44 13.03 -28.28 13.85
C CYS A 44 12.24 -27.12 14.48
N ALA A 45 11.65 -27.34 15.65
CA ALA A 45 10.85 -26.32 16.33
C ALA A 45 11.71 -25.12 16.76
N LEU A 46 12.90 -25.38 17.33
CA LEU A 46 13.86 -24.36 17.70
C LEU A 46 14.36 -23.59 16.47
N THR A 47 14.74 -24.30 15.41
CA THR A 47 15.26 -23.68 14.18
C THR A 47 14.19 -22.83 13.50
N ASN A 48 12.93 -23.27 13.46
CA ASN A 48 11.83 -22.50 12.90
C ASN A 48 11.53 -21.23 13.72
N TRP A 49 11.52 -21.35 15.05
CA TRP A 49 11.36 -20.18 15.93
C TRP A 49 12.48 -19.17 15.70
N LEU A 50 13.72 -19.65 15.64
CA LEU A 50 14.90 -18.83 15.39
C LEU A 50 14.86 -18.17 14.00
N ALA A 51 14.42 -18.89 12.97
CA ALA A 51 14.30 -18.36 11.61
C ALA A 51 13.31 -17.19 11.54
N ILE A 52 12.14 -17.33 12.17
CA ILE A 52 11.14 -16.24 12.23
C ILE A 52 11.74 -15.04 12.95
N TYR A 53 12.43 -15.26 14.07
CA TYR A 53 13.12 -14.19 14.79
C TYR A 53 14.18 -13.49 13.93
N MET A 54 15.00 -14.27 13.21
CA MET A 54 16.03 -13.77 12.29
C MET A 54 15.47 -13.03 11.07
N LEU A 55 14.21 -13.20 10.69
CA LEU A 55 13.64 -12.39 9.62
C LEU A 55 13.57 -10.92 10.03
N PHE A 56 13.24 -10.65 11.29
CA PHE A 56 12.95 -9.31 11.79
C PHE A 56 14.09 -8.70 12.60
N GLU A 57 14.87 -9.50 13.31
CA GLU A 57 15.96 -9.04 14.16
C GLU A 57 17.31 -9.57 13.70
N LYS A 58 18.36 -8.77 13.89
CA LYS A 58 19.72 -9.14 13.53
C LYS A 58 20.37 -9.89 14.69
N VAL A 59 20.76 -11.14 14.46
CA VAL A 59 21.37 -12.01 15.46
C VAL A 59 22.89 -12.03 15.23
N PRO A 60 23.71 -11.73 16.24
CA PRO A 60 25.17 -11.72 16.09
C PRO A 60 25.68 -13.12 15.73
N GLY A 61 26.58 -13.19 14.73
CA GLY A 61 27.15 -14.46 14.25
C GLY A 61 26.33 -15.22 13.21
N PHE A 62 25.07 -14.83 12.96
CA PHE A 62 24.22 -15.46 11.95
C PHE A 62 24.10 -14.59 10.69
N TYR A 63 24.81 -14.99 9.63
CA TYR A 63 24.70 -14.38 8.30
C TYR A 63 23.28 -14.54 7.75
N GLY A 64 22.72 -13.46 7.20
CA GLY A 64 21.34 -13.46 6.72
C GLY A 64 20.29 -13.25 7.81
N SER A 65 20.66 -12.79 9.01
CA SER A 65 19.69 -12.27 9.98
C SER A 65 19.32 -10.82 9.70
N GLY A 66 18.11 -10.41 10.07
CA GLY A 66 17.51 -9.11 9.78
C GLY A 66 17.23 -8.86 8.31
N VAL A 67 16.82 -9.87 7.52
CA VAL A 67 16.59 -9.69 6.08
C VAL A 67 15.46 -8.70 5.78
N VAL A 68 14.36 -8.76 6.54
CA VAL A 68 13.21 -7.87 6.35
C VAL A 68 13.61 -6.41 6.56
N PRO A 69 14.24 -5.99 7.68
CA PRO A 69 14.67 -4.61 7.82
C PRO A 69 15.76 -4.23 6.80
N ALA A 70 16.65 -5.14 6.42
CA ALA A 70 17.70 -4.86 5.43
C ALA A 70 17.15 -4.57 4.02
N ARG A 71 16.00 -5.15 3.65
CA ARG A 71 15.35 -4.98 2.33
C ARG A 71 14.05 -4.18 2.42
N PHE A 72 13.82 -3.47 3.52
CA PHE A 72 12.54 -2.80 3.77
C PHE A 72 12.23 -1.71 2.72
N SER A 73 13.24 -1.01 2.21
CA SER A 73 13.09 -0.01 1.15
C SER A 73 12.61 -0.62 -0.17
N GLU A 74 13.20 -1.75 -0.58
CA GLU A 74 12.82 -2.51 -1.78
C GLU A 74 11.41 -3.09 -1.62
N PHE A 75 11.10 -3.64 -0.44
CA PHE A 75 9.76 -4.14 -0.14
C PHE A 75 8.70 -3.03 -0.24
N LYS A 76 8.98 -1.84 0.30
CA LYS A 76 8.09 -0.68 0.20
C LYS A 76 7.88 -0.24 -1.24
N ALA A 77 8.95 -0.20 -2.04
CA ALA A 77 8.87 0.13 -3.45
C ALA A 77 8.03 -0.90 -4.23
N GLY A 78 8.25 -2.20 -3.97
CA GLY A 78 7.49 -3.29 -4.59
C GLY A 78 5.99 -3.25 -4.25
N ILE A 79 5.64 -3.02 -2.98
CA ILE A 79 4.23 -2.85 -2.59
C ILE A 79 3.61 -1.65 -3.32
N ARG A 80 4.31 -0.51 -3.36
CA ARG A 80 3.80 0.68 -4.05
C ARG A 80 3.54 0.37 -5.53
N GLN A 81 4.47 -0.31 -6.19
CA GLN A 81 4.30 -0.69 -7.59
C GLN A 81 3.09 -1.61 -7.78
N LEU A 82 2.98 -2.67 -6.97
CA LEU A 82 1.83 -3.59 -7.02
C LEU A 82 0.50 -2.88 -6.79
N VAL A 83 0.42 -1.99 -5.81
CA VAL A 83 -0.79 -1.21 -5.54
C VAL A 83 -1.16 -0.33 -6.75
N MET A 84 -0.19 0.38 -7.32
CA MET A 84 -0.45 1.26 -8.46
C MET A 84 -0.81 0.49 -9.73
N GLU A 85 -0.11 -0.59 -10.04
CA GLU A 85 -0.29 -1.32 -11.29
C GLU A 85 -1.46 -2.30 -11.25
N GLN A 86 -1.73 -2.94 -10.11
CA GLN A 86 -2.77 -3.97 -10.01
C GLN A 86 -4.06 -3.40 -9.44
N PHE A 87 -3.97 -2.68 -8.32
CA PHE A 87 -5.16 -2.17 -7.63
C PHE A 87 -5.73 -0.93 -8.32
N PHE A 88 -4.86 0.01 -8.69
CA PHE A 88 -5.21 1.26 -9.40
C PHE A 88 -4.98 1.17 -10.91
N SER A 89 -5.07 -0.02 -11.50
CA SER A 89 -5.05 -0.13 -12.96
C SER A 89 -6.26 0.60 -13.57
N PRO A 90 -6.15 1.14 -14.80
CA PRO A 90 -7.26 1.84 -15.46
C PRO A 90 -8.54 1.01 -15.51
N ARG A 91 -8.40 -0.28 -15.81
CA ARG A 91 -9.51 -1.24 -15.85
C ARG A 91 -10.18 -1.44 -14.48
N ASN A 92 -9.38 -1.56 -13.42
CA ASN A 92 -9.91 -1.80 -12.07
C ASN A 92 -10.54 -0.51 -11.49
N LEU A 93 -9.98 0.66 -11.83
CA LEU A 93 -10.59 1.96 -11.54
C LEU A 93 -11.92 2.14 -12.29
N GLU A 94 -11.98 1.85 -13.59
CA GLU A 94 -13.23 1.90 -14.37
C GLU A 94 -14.30 0.97 -13.80
N GLN A 95 -13.93 -0.25 -13.41
CA GLN A 95 -14.85 -1.19 -12.77
C GLN A 95 -15.32 -0.68 -11.39
N PHE A 96 -14.40 -0.12 -10.60
CA PHE A 96 -14.73 0.46 -9.29
C PHE A 96 -15.65 1.69 -9.42
N PHE A 97 -15.35 2.59 -10.34
CA PHE A 97 -16.16 3.79 -10.58
C PHE A 97 -17.51 3.48 -11.25
N SER A 98 -17.58 2.53 -12.17
CA SER A 98 -18.86 2.10 -12.76
C SER A 98 -19.76 1.43 -11.72
N THR A 99 -19.19 0.62 -10.82
CA THR A 99 -19.93 0.03 -9.70
C THR A 99 -20.37 1.11 -8.70
N ALA A 100 -19.47 2.03 -8.34
CA ALA A 100 -19.80 3.14 -7.44
C ALA A 100 -20.83 4.12 -8.03
N ALA A 101 -20.79 4.39 -9.34
CA ALA A 101 -21.77 5.22 -10.03
C ALA A 101 -23.14 4.53 -10.17
N ALA A 102 -23.16 3.20 -10.24
CA ALA A 102 -24.39 2.41 -10.20
C ALA A 102 -25.03 2.40 -8.80
N GLU A 103 -24.23 2.47 -7.73
CA GLU A 103 -24.72 2.50 -6.34
C GLU A 103 -25.05 3.91 -5.83
N ALA A 104 -24.31 4.92 -6.27
CA ALA A 104 -24.54 6.33 -5.99
C ALA A 104 -24.67 7.06 -7.33
N GLY A 105 -25.90 7.38 -7.74
CA GLY A 105 -26.19 8.00 -9.04
C GLY A 105 -25.12 9.01 -9.47
N THR A 106 -24.62 8.82 -10.68
CA THR A 106 -23.42 9.42 -11.30
C THR A 106 -23.28 10.93 -11.11
N ASP A 107 -24.40 11.64 -10.94
CA ASP A 107 -24.48 13.08 -10.69
C ASP A 107 -23.77 13.53 -9.39
N SER A 108 -23.73 12.68 -8.35
CA SER A 108 -23.19 13.06 -7.03
C SER A 108 -21.66 13.08 -6.97
N LEU A 109 -20.98 12.17 -7.69
CA LEU A 109 -19.50 12.13 -7.69
C LEU A 109 -18.89 13.21 -8.58
N LEU A 110 -19.50 13.48 -9.74
CA LEU A 110 -19.05 14.53 -10.65
C LEU A 110 -19.24 15.93 -10.03
N ALA A 111 -20.37 16.17 -9.35
CA ALA A 111 -20.57 17.40 -8.57
C ALA A 111 -19.49 17.59 -7.48
N GLN A 112 -19.15 16.51 -6.75
CA GLN A 112 -18.10 16.56 -5.71
C GLN A 112 -16.68 16.78 -6.26
N VAL A 113 -16.40 16.34 -7.48
CA VAL A 113 -15.12 16.60 -8.15
C VAL A 113 -15.07 18.04 -8.68
N VAL A 114 -16.15 18.53 -9.31
CA VAL A 114 -16.26 19.91 -9.81
C VAL A 114 -16.06 20.93 -8.68
N ASP A 115 -16.58 20.66 -7.47
CA ASP A 115 -16.38 21.54 -6.31
C ASP A 115 -14.93 21.56 -5.79
N LYS A 116 -14.12 20.56 -6.11
CA LYS A 116 -12.70 20.49 -5.71
C LYS A 116 -11.75 21.04 -6.76
N VAL A 117 -12.23 21.43 -7.95
CA VAL A 117 -11.40 22.01 -9.00
C VAL A 117 -11.18 23.50 -8.76
N ASP A 118 -9.91 23.90 -8.72
CA ASP A 118 -9.47 25.29 -8.59
C ASP A 118 -9.44 25.96 -9.98
N PHE A 119 -10.57 26.54 -10.37
CA PHE A 119 -10.73 27.21 -11.66
C PHE A 119 -9.89 28.49 -11.78
N ASP A 120 -9.48 29.09 -10.66
CA ASP A 120 -8.59 30.24 -10.66
C ASP A 120 -7.18 29.86 -11.14
N LYS A 121 -6.68 28.70 -10.71
CA LYS A 121 -5.40 28.15 -11.23
C LYS A 121 -5.49 27.77 -12.70
N ALA A 122 -6.60 27.17 -13.12
CA ALA A 122 -6.81 26.83 -14.53
C ALA A 122 -6.83 28.09 -15.41
N PHE A 123 -7.52 29.15 -14.96
CA PHE A 123 -7.54 30.44 -15.65
C PHE A 123 -6.16 31.10 -15.68
N ALA A 124 -5.42 31.07 -14.56
CA ALA A 124 -4.05 31.60 -14.51
C ALA A 124 -3.13 30.88 -15.51
N GLY A 125 -3.24 29.55 -15.64
CA GLY A 125 -2.52 28.77 -16.64
C GLY A 125 -2.89 29.15 -18.08
N LEU A 126 -4.18 29.37 -18.35
CA LEU A 126 -4.64 29.85 -19.66
C LEU A 126 -4.03 31.22 -20.01
N VAL A 127 -4.04 32.16 -19.06
CA VAL A 127 -3.45 33.49 -19.23
C VAL A 127 -1.95 33.39 -19.48
N ASP A 128 -1.23 32.53 -18.75
CA ASP A 128 0.21 32.33 -18.93
C ASP A 128 0.54 31.77 -20.33
N VAL A 129 -0.22 30.78 -20.81
CA VAL A 129 -0.09 30.24 -22.17
C VAL A 129 -0.34 31.32 -23.24
N ILE A 130 -1.37 32.16 -23.04
CA ILE A 130 -1.66 33.28 -23.95
C ILE A 130 -0.49 34.28 -23.98
N MET A 131 0.08 34.60 -22.80
CA MET A 131 1.20 35.52 -22.64
C MET A 131 2.53 34.97 -23.18
N GLN A 132 2.66 33.64 -23.31
CA GLN A 132 3.80 32.98 -23.95
C GLN A 132 3.62 32.79 -25.47
N SER A 133 2.41 33.02 -25.99
CA SER A 133 2.09 32.86 -27.41
C SER A 133 2.35 34.13 -28.23
N SER A 134 2.27 34.01 -29.55
CA SER A 134 2.31 35.16 -30.48
C SER A 134 1.17 36.18 -30.23
N PHE A 135 0.13 35.78 -29.50
CA PHE A 135 -1.00 36.63 -29.14
C PHE A 135 -0.66 37.67 -28.06
N ALA A 136 0.40 37.43 -27.27
CA ALA A 136 0.82 38.30 -26.19
C ALA A 136 1.19 39.71 -26.65
N SER A 137 1.92 39.81 -27.78
CA SER A 137 2.36 41.09 -28.35
C SER A 137 1.18 41.97 -28.74
N MET A 138 0.10 41.37 -29.24
CA MET A 138 -1.13 42.09 -29.56
C MET A 138 -1.89 42.49 -28.29
N LEU A 139 -1.98 41.59 -27.31
CA LEU A 139 -2.69 41.82 -26.05
C LEU A 139 -2.05 42.92 -25.19
N ASN A 140 -0.71 43.04 -25.23
CA ASN A 140 0.03 44.09 -24.52
C ASN A 140 -0.33 45.50 -24.99
N MET A 141 -0.78 45.66 -26.24
CA MET A 141 -1.26 46.96 -26.74
C MET A 141 -2.58 47.40 -26.09
N PHE A 142 -3.33 46.46 -25.50
CA PHE A 142 -4.66 46.67 -24.89
C PHE A 142 -4.67 46.46 -23.37
N GLY A 143 -3.50 46.49 -22.72
CA GLY A 143 -3.39 46.36 -21.25
C GLY A 143 -2.88 45.01 -20.74
N GLY A 144 -2.41 44.13 -21.64
CA GLY A 144 -1.72 42.89 -21.29
C GLY A 144 -2.59 41.91 -20.51
N ALA A 145 -1.99 41.08 -19.65
CA ALA A 145 -2.69 40.04 -18.89
C ALA A 145 -3.91 40.56 -18.08
N LYS A 146 -3.86 41.82 -17.59
CA LYS A 146 -4.94 42.42 -16.79
C LYS A 146 -6.22 42.68 -17.59
N SER A 147 -6.13 42.76 -18.92
CA SER A 147 -7.31 42.88 -19.80
C SER A 147 -8.18 41.62 -19.80
N LEU A 148 -7.64 40.48 -19.37
CA LEU A 148 -8.34 39.20 -19.33
C LEU A 148 -9.05 38.94 -18.00
N ASP A 149 -8.74 39.68 -16.94
CA ASP A 149 -9.37 39.50 -15.62
C ASP A 149 -10.92 39.49 -15.64
N PRO A 150 -11.62 40.32 -16.46
CA PRO A 150 -13.09 40.26 -16.58
C PRO A 150 -13.61 38.92 -17.12
N LEU A 151 -12.77 38.14 -17.79
CA LEU A 151 -13.12 36.84 -18.35
C LEU A 151 -12.95 35.68 -17.37
N ARG A 152 -12.39 35.93 -16.17
CA ARG A 152 -12.15 34.91 -15.14
C ARG A 152 -13.44 34.21 -14.71
N GLU A 153 -14.46 34.98 -14.34
CA GLU A 153 -15.78 34.45 -13.94
C GLU A 153 -16.51 33.72 -15.08
N PRO A 154 -16.67 34.28 -16.29
CA PRO A 154 -17.35 33.58 -17.38
C PRO A 154 -16.61 32.33 -17.84
N PHE A 155 -15.27 32.30 -17.77
CA PHE A 155 -14.49 31.09 -18.00
C PHE A 155 -14.81 30.00 -16.96
N ALA A 156 -14.78 30.34 -15.67
CA ALA A 156 -15.11 29.39 -14.60
C ALA A 156 -16.54 28.86 -14.73
N SER A 157 -17.51 29.72 -15.07
CA SER A 157 -18.90 29.33 -15.31
C SER A 157 -19.03 28.35 -16.47
N LYS A 158 -18.38 28.63 -17.62
CA LYS A 158 -18.46 27.76 -18.80
C LYS A 158 -17.76 26.42 -18.60
N MET A 159 -16.65 26.41 -17.87
CA MET A 159 -15.96 25.17 -17.51
C MET A 159 -16.78 24.29 -16.56
N ARG A 160 -17.47 24.90 -15.58
CA ARG A 160 -18.41 24.17 -14.71
C ARG A 160 -19.57 23.58 -15.52
N GLU A 161 -20.15 24.37 -16.42
CA GLU A 161 -21.24 23.92 -17.30
C GLU A 161 -20.81 22.74 -18.19
N PHE A 162 -19.62 22.82 -18.80
CA PHE A 162 -19.06 21.73 -19.61
C PHE A 162 -18.77 20.45 -18.83
N MET A 163 -18.35 20.55 -17.57
CA MET A 163 -18.08 19.38 -16.72
C MET A 163 -19.35 18.70 -16.20
N LEU A 164 -20.47 19.41 -16.15
CA LEU A 164 -21.76 18.88 -15.69
C LEU A 164 -22.66 18.39 -16.84
N GLN A 165 -22.15 18.43 -18.07
CA GLN A 165 -22.84 18.03 -19.31
C GLN A 165 -22.33 16.67 -19.80
#